data_AF-A0A7C9DFZ9-F1
#
_entry.id   AF-A0A7C9DFZ9-F1
#
_cell.length_a   1.000
_cell.length_b   1.000
_cell.length_c   1.000
_cell.angle_alpha   90.00
_cell.angle_beta   90.00
_cell.angle_gamma   90.00
#
_symmetry.space_group_name_H-M   'P 1'
#
loop_
_entity.id
_entity.type
_entity.pdbx_description
1 polymer ?
#
loop_
_entity_poly.entity_id
_entity_poly.type
_entity_poly.pdbx_seq_one_letter_code
_entity_poly.pdbx_strand_id
1 'polypeptide(L)'
;YGLERLKLLCEAKLSEDIAINNVATTLALAEQHHCFRLKSVCLKFVALRQNLRAVMQTEGFEYLKVSCPSVISELLEFVARISEHSLSTVGYVNDPLADCCNTTGRRVKQRIF
;
A
#
# COMPACT_ATOMS: atom_id res chain seq x y z
N TYR A 1 -30.12 -12.04 -6.47
CA TYR A 1 -29.39 -12.89 -5.51
C TYR A 1 -28.50 -12.00 -4.64
N GLY A 2 -28.73 -11.95 -3.32
CA GLY A 2 -28.00 -11.11 -2.35
C GLY A 2 -26.59 -11.64 -2.01
N LEU A 3 -25.80 -11.98 -3.03
CA LEU A 3 -24.50 -12.64 -2.91
C LEU A 3 -23.39 -11.70 -2.41
N GLU A 4 -23.65 -10.41 -2.35
CA GLU A 4 -22.68 -9.40 -1.93
C GLU A 4 -22.25 -9.60 -0.46
N ARG A 5 -23.20 -9.94 0.42
CA ARG A 5 -22.88 -10.27 1.81
C ARG A 5 -22.06 -11.56 1.93
N LEU A 6 -22.35 -12.56 1.08
CA LEU A 6 -21.58 -13.80 1.06
C LEU A 6 -20.16 -13.56 0.54
N LYS A 7 -20.01 -12.76 -0.51
CA LYS A 7 -18.71 -12.34 -1.07
C LYS A 7 -17.84 -11.68 0.00
N LEU A 8 -18.40 -10.75 0.78
CA LEU A 8 -17.67 -10.09 1.87
C LEU A 8 -17.19 -11.06 2.96
N LEU A 9 -17.99 -12.07 3.29
CA LEU A 9 -17.61 -13.11 4.26
C LEU A 9 -16.50 -14.01 3.71
N CYS A 10 -16.59 -14.38 2.43
CA CYS A 10 -15.53 -15.11 1.74
C CYS A 10 -14.22 -14.29 1.70
N GLU A 11 -14.29 -13.01 1.35
CA GLU A 11 -13.10 -12.14 1.36
C GLU A 11 -12.45 -12.08 2.75
N ALA A 12 -13.25 -11.94 3.81
CA ALA A 12 -12.73 -11.95 5.18
C ALA A 12 -12.05 -13.29 5.51
N LYS A 13 -12.71 -14.42 5.21
CA LYS A 13 -12.16 -15.74 5.51
C LYS A 13 -10.91 -16.05 4.70
N LEU A 14 -10.89 -15.75 3.40
CA LEU A 14 -9.70 -15.93 2.58
C LEU A 14 -8.54 -15.06 3.05
N SER A 15 -8.81 -13.86 3.58
CA SER A 15 -7.75 -12.97 4.08
C SER A 15 -7.03 -13.52 5.32
N GLU A 16 -7.69 -14.36 6.11
CA GLU A 16 -7.10 -15.04 7.27
C GLU A 16 -6.15 -16.17 6.87
N ASP A 17 -6.43 -16.83 5.75
CA ASP A 17 -5.71 -18.04 5.30
C ASP A 17 -4.64 -17.72 4.23
N ILE A 18 -4.24 -16.45 4.08
CA ILE A 18 -3.21 -16.04 3.12
C ILE A 18 -1.83 -16.57 3.55
N ALA A 19 -1.18 -17.25 2.62
CA ALA A 19 0.15 -17.81 2.76
C ALA A 19 0.95 -17.64 1.45
N ILE A 20 2.27 -17.83 1.52
CA ILE A 20 3.18 -17.61 0.38
C ILE A 20 2.79 -18.45 -0.86
N ASN A 21 2.32 -19.68 -0.63
CA ASN A 21 1.95 -20.63 -1.68
C ASN A 21 0.60 -20.32 -2.35
N ASN A 22 -0.31 -19.62 -1.68
CA ASN A 22 -1.67 -19.36 -2.20
C ASN A 22 -1.92 -17.89 -2.54
N VAL A 23 -1.12 -16.94 -2.03
CA VAL A 23 -1.40 -15.51 -2.19
C VAL A 23 -1.46 -15.07 -3.65
N ALA A 24 -0.64 -15.66 -4.52
CA ALA A 24 -0.63 -15.31 -5.93
C ALA A 24 -1.92 -15.75 -6.66
N THR A 25 -2.41 -16.96 -6.37
CA THR A 25 -3.67 -17.45 -6.94
C THR A 25 -4.87 -16.71 -6.34
N THR A 26 -4.87 -16.47 -5.03
CA THR A 26 -5.90 -15.65 -4.36
C THR A 26 -5.95 -14.22 -4.90
N LEU A 27 -4.80 -13.62 -5.19
CA LEU A 27 -4.71 -12.29 -5.77
C LEU A 27 -5.27 -12.24 -7.20
N ALA A 28 -5.01 -13.27 -8.03
CA ALA A 28 -5.61 -13.39 -9.36
C ALA A 28 -7.15 -13.50 -9.28
N LEU A 29 -7.66 -14.33 -8.37
CA LEU A 29 -9.10 -14.47 -8.15
C LEU A 29 -9.74 -13.17 -7.66
N ALA A 30 -9.06 -12.46 -6.76
CA ALA A 30 -9.55 -11.18 -6.25
C ALA A 30 -9.66 -10.13 -7.36
N GLU A 31 -8.74 -10.12 -8.33
CA GLU A 31 -8.83 -9.27 -9.51
C GLU A 31 -10.00 -9.64 -10.40
N GLN A 32 -10.10 -10.93 -10.77
CA GLN A 32 -11.14 -11.44 -11.68
C GLN A 32 -12.56 -11.22 -11.15
N HIS A 33 -12.75 -11.32 -9.83
CA HIS A 33 -14.04 -11.14 -9.18
C HIS A 33 -14.27 -9.72 -8.63
N HIS A 34 -13.34 -8.78 -8.86
CA HIS A 34 -13.38 -7.42 -8.32
C HIS A 34 -13.60 -7.39 -6.79
N CYS A 35 -12.81 -8.18 -6.06
CA CYS A 35 -12.75 -8.24 -4.60
C CYS A 35 -11.67 -7.27 -4.08
N PHE A 36 -11.97 -5.97 -4.07
CA PHE A 36 -10.97 -4.94 -3.81
C PHE A 36 -10.32 -5.03 -2.42
N ARG A 37 -11.08 -5.47 -1.39
CA ARG A 37 -10.55 -5.58 -0.03
C ARG A 37 -9.55 -6.71 0.05
N LEU A 38 -9.90 -7.90 -0.45
CA LEU A 38 -8.99 -9.05 -0.50
C LEU A 38 -7.74 -8.74 -1.33
N LYS A 39 -7.89 -8.11 -2.50
CA LYS A 39 -6.77 -7.70 -3.37
C LYS A 39 -5.77 -6.83 -2.61
N SER A 40 -6.27 -5.82 -1.89
CA SER A 40 -5.44 -4.91 -1.11
C SER A 40 -4.66 -5.61 0.01
N VAL A 41 -5.27 -6.58 0.68
CA VAL A 41 -4.58 -7.38 1.72
C VAL A 41 -3.48 -8.25 1.10
N CYS A 42 -3.79 -8.94 0.00
CA CYS A 42 -2.82 -9.74 -0.74
C CYS A 42 -1.62 -8.90 -1.22
N LEU A 43 -1.87 -7.74 -1.84
CA LEU A 43 -0.80 -6.84 -2.30
C LEU A 43 0.10 -6.40 -1.15
N LYS A 44 -0.48 -6.03 -0.01
CA LYS A 44 0.28 -5.69 1.21
C LYS A 44 1.15 -6.84 1.70
N PHE A 45 0.61 -8.05 1.72
CA PHE A 45 1.35 -9.23 2.14
C PHE A 45 2.53 -9.54 1.22
N VAL A 46 2.30 -9.51 -0.09
CA VAL A 46 3.32 -9.82 -1.11
C VAL A 46 4.40 -8.73 -1.14
N ALA A 47 4.03 -7.47 -0.96
CA ALA A 47 4.98 -6.37 -1.06
C ALA A 47 6.02 -6.30 0.09
N LEU A 48 5.82 -7.06 1.16
CA LEU A 48 6.85 -7.23 2.18
C LEU A 48 8.07 -7.95 1.58
N ARG A 49 9.27 -7.38 1.76
CA ARG A 49 10.51 -7.86 1.13
C ARG A 49 10.80 -9.34 1.38
N GLN A 50 10.46 -9.86 2.56
CA GLN A 50 10.63 -11.26 2.93
C GLN A 50 9.70 -12.19 2.12
N ASN A 51 8.47 -11.74 1.89
CA ASN A 51 7.43 -12.51 1.20
C ASN A 51 7.58 -12.40 -0.32
N LEU A 52 7.89 -11.20 -0.84
CA LEU A 52 7.99 -10.95 -2.28
C LEU A 52 8.89 -11.97 -2.98
N ARG A 53 10.10 -12.17 -2.45
CA ARG A 53 11.06 -13.09 -3.04
C ARG A 53 10.57 -14.54 -3.02
N ALA A 54 9.86 -14.94 -1.96
CA ALA A 54 9.33 -16.29 -1.84
C ALA A 54 8.13 -16.49 -2.79
N VAL A 55 7.23 -15.51 -2.88
CA VAL A 55 6.06 -15.54 -3.77
C VAL A 55 6.50 -15.59 -5.23
N MET A 56 7.51 -14.81 -5.63
CA MET A 56 8.05 -14.83 -7.01
C MET A 56 8.63 -16.18 -7.44
N GLN A 57 8.95 -17.07 -6.50
CA GLN A 57 9.45 -18.43 -6.79
C GLN A 57 8.31 -19.47 -6.87
N THR A 58 7.06 -19.07 -6.62
CA THR A 58 5.92 -19.98 -6.67
C THR A 58 5.34 -20.08 -8.09
N GLU A 59 4.85 -21.27 -8.43
CA GLU A 59 4.10 -21.49 -9.68
C GLU A 59 2.84 -20.60 -9.76
N GLY A 60 2.24 -20.27 -8.61
CA GLY A 60 1.10 -19.36 -8.54
C GLY A 60 1.43 -17.95 -9.06
N PHE A 61 2.68 -17.49 -8.90
CA PHE A 61 3.10 -16.19 -9.41
C PHE A 61 3.32 -16.22 -10.94
N GLU A 62 3.83 -17.33 -11.48
CA GLU A 62 3.89 -17.54 -12.93
C GLU A 62 2.49 -17.48 -13.55
N TYR A 63 1.52 -18.15 -12.92
CA TYR A 63 0.12 -18.08 -13.33
C TYR A 63 -0.45 -16.65 -13.26
N LEU A 64 -0.13 -15.91 -12.19
CA LEU A 64 -0.60 -14.53 -12.00
C LEU A 64 -0.10 -13.61 -13.13
N LYS A 65 1.15 -13.75 -13.58
CA LYS A 65 1.70 -12.95 -14.68
C LYS A 65 0.94 -13.14 -15.99
N VAL A 66 0.55 -14.39 -16.29
CA VAL A 66 -0.19 -14.72 -17.52
C VAL A 66 -1.65 -14.31 -17.40
N SER A 67 -2.26 -14.54 -16.24
CA SER A 67 -3.70 -14.33 -16.04
C SER A 67 -4.08 -12.87 -15.83
N CYS A 68 -3.25 -12.11 -15.11
CA CYS A 68 -3.56 -10.74 -14.69
C CYS A 68 -2.29 -9.87 -14.67
N PRO A 69 -1.74 -9.48 -15.84
CA PRO A 69 -0.51 -8.68 -15.90
C PRO A 69 -0.65 -7.29 -15.26
N SER A 70 -1.86 -6.69 -15.26
CA SER A 70 -2.15 -5.40 -14.60
C SER A 70 -1.82 -5.42 -13.11
N VAL A 71 -2.10 -6.54 -12.44
CA VAL A 71 -1.86 -6.73 -11.02
C VAL A 71 -0.35 -6.71 -10.70
N ILE A 72 0.49 -7.15 -11.64
CA ILE A 72 1.95 -7.08 -11.47
C ILE A 72 2.42 -5.63 -11.48
N SER A 73 1.89 -4.80 -12.38
CA SER A 73 2.18 -3.35 -12.39
C SER A 73 1.76 -2.68 -11.09
N GLU A 74 0.56 -2.98 -10.59
CA GLU A 74 0.09 -2.47 -9.30
C GLU A 74 0.96 -2.94 -8.13
N LEU A 75 1.38 -4.22 -8.13
CA LEU A 75 2.29 -4.74 -7.11
C LEU A 75 3.63 -4.02 -7.13
N LEU A 76 4.20 -3.75 -8.31
CA LEU A 76 5.45 -3.00 -8.47
C LEU A 76 5.31 -1.56 -7.92
N GLU A 77 4.21 -0.88 -8.25
CA GLU A 77 3.93 0.45 -7.71
C GLU A 77 3.80 0.41 -6.17
N PHE A 78 3.11 -0.59 -5.64
CA PHE A 78 2.95 -0.76 -4.19
C PHE A 78 4.29 -1.00 -3.48
N VAL A 79 5.16 -1.84 -4.06
CA VAL A 79 6.52 -2.11 -3.55
C VAL A 79 7.40 -0.87 -3.60
N ALA A 80 7.31 -0.08 -4.68
CA ALA A 80 8.04 1.17 -4.82
C ALA A 80 7.65 2.16 -3.69
N ARG A 81 6.35 2.34 -3.44
CA ARG A 81 5.83 3.20 -2.37
C ARG A 81 6.25 2.77 -0.97
N ILE A 82 6.29 1.46 -0.68
CA ILE A 82 6.72 0.97 0.64
C ILE A 82 8.20 1.28 0.92
N SER A 83 9.03 1.27 -0.12
CA SER A 83 10.47 1.57 0.00
C SER A 83 10.73 3.01 0.45
N GLU A 84 9.84 3.95 0.09
CA GLU A 84 9.95 5.38 0.43
C GLU A 84 9.58 5.68 1.91
N HIS A 85 8.64 4.92 2.49
CA HIS A 85 8.26 5.08 3.90
C HIS A 85 9.33 4.62 4.90
N SER A 86 10.35 3.90 4.45
CA SER A 86 11.51 3.54 5.28
C SER A 86 12.60 4.63 5.30
N LEU A 87 12.50 5.66 4.45
CA LEU A 87 13.49 6.74 4.35
C LEU A 87 13.08 8.02 5.11
N SER A 88 11.84 8.12 5.60
CA SER A 88 11.39 9.31 6.35
C SER A 88 11.81 9.35 7.82
N THR A 89 12.58 8.37 8.32
CA THR A 89 13.17 8.43 9.67
C THR A 89 14.61 8.95 9.70
N VAL A 90 15.20 9.36 8.56
CA VAL A 90 16.56 9.94 8.54
C VAL A 90 16.56 11.22 7.71
N GLY A 91 16.54 12.39 8.36
CA GLY A 91 17.02 13.64 7.77
C GLY A 91 16.10 14.87 7.86
N TYR A 92 15.80 15.37 9.07
CA TYR A 92 15.66 16.82 9.27
C TYR A 92 16.77 17.29 10.21
N VAL A 93 17.97 17.47 9.67
CA VAL A 93 18.94 18.43 10.21
C VAL A 93 19.55 19.22 9.05
N ASN A 94 19.27 20.53 9.12
CA ASN A 94 20.00 21.68 8.59
C ASN A 94 19.62 22.25 7.20
N ASP A 95 18.87 23.35 7.29
CA ASP A 95 18.77 24.54 6.41
C ASP A 95 20.00 24.85 5.54
N PRO A 96 19.79 25.50 4.36
CA PRO A 96 20.00 26.96 4.30
C PRO A 96 19.09 27.75 3.32
N LEU A 97 18.59 28.88 3.84
CA LEU A 97 18.64 30.24 3.27
C LEU A 97 17.59 30.73 2.24
N ALA A 98 16.79 31.68 2.76
CA ALA A 98 16.26 32.93 2.17
C ALA A 98 15.08 32.90 1.16
N ASP A 99 13.99 33.56 1.55
CA ASP A 99 13.65 34.85 0.91
C ASP A 99 12.89 35.79 1.86
N CYS A 100 13.15 37.07 1.72
CA CYS A 100 12.74 38.19 2.56
C CYS A 100 11.55 38.93 1.95
N CYS A 101 10.48 39.21 2.71
CA CYS A 101 9.81 40.52 2.59
C CYS A 101 8.99 40.85 3.84
N ASN A 102 8.96 42.15 4.15
CA ASN A 102 8.48 42.80 5.35
C ASN A 102 7.19 43.61 5.09
N THR A 103 6.69 44.26 6.16
CA THR A 103 5.56 45.22 6.25
C THR A 103 4.18 44.55 6.40
N THR A 104 3.27 44.91 7.31
CA THR A 104 2.98 46.12 8.08
C THR A 104 2.29 45.74 9.41
N GLY A 105 2.35 46.62 10.42
CA GLY A 105 2.16 46.26 11.83
C GLY A 105 0.75 46.35 12.41
N ARG A 106 0.68 46.13 13.75
CA ARG A 106 -0.31 46.72 14.67
C ARG A 106 0.06 46.47 16.14
N ARG A 107 0.58 47.54 16.75
CA ARG A 107 0.31 48.08 18.10
C ARG A 107 0.48 47.18 19.34
N VAL A 108 1.50 47.52 20.12
CA VAL A 108 1.56 47.35 21.57
C VAL A 108 0.60 48.37 22.22
N LYS A 109 -0.19 47.95 23.22
CA LYS A 109 -0.29 48.62 24.55
C LYS A 109 -0.79 47.63 25.61
N GLN A 110 -0.05 47.60 26.69
CA GLN A 110 -0.12 46.76 27.87
C GLN A 110 -1.29 47.22 28.77
N ARG A 111 -2.01 46.26 29.38
CA ARG A 111 -3.06 46.52 30.38
C ARG A 111 -2.45 47.18 31.62
N ILE A 112 -3.16 48.18 32.12
CA ILE A 112 -2.91 48.92 33.35
C ILE A 112 -3.49 48.11 34.52
N PHE A 113 -2.74 47.99 35.62
CA PHE A 113 -3.19 48.29 36.98
C PHE A 113 -1.98 48.81 37.77
#